data_AF-A0A964VJC6-F1
#
_entry.id   AF-A0A964VJC6-F1
#
_cell.length_a   1.000
_cell.length_b   1.000
_cell.length_c   1.000
_cell.angle_alpha   90.00
_cell.angle_beta   90.00
_cell.angle_gamma   90.00
#
_symmetry.space_group_name_H-M   'P 1'
#
loop_
_entity.id
_entity.type
_entity.pdbx_description
1 polymer ?
#
loop_
_entity_poly.entity_id
_entity_poly.type
_entity_poly.pdbx_seq_one_letter_code
_entity_poly.pdbx_strand_id
1 'polypeptide(L)'
;MIPSLPEIAEIPDEAPARLPQWRADGQVLQVNEIFYSIEGEGGRVGQPTTFVRLAKCNLRCRFCDTEFDSFTEMDLDTILTEVGRHSAAWVCFTGGEPLGQHLEPVARRLQDAGYRLHIETNGTLSPDPRLFDLIEHWTVSPKRYPVIEGFRRITELKYVVGKSFREDRVQEELAEQ
;
A
#
# COMPACT_ATOMS: atom_id res chain seq x y z
N MET A 1 20.87 -20.55 -25.26
CA MET A 1 19.85 -21.22 -24.42
C MET A 1 19.58 -20.31 -23.25
N ILE A 2 18.37 -19.74 -23.17
CA ILE A 2 17.92 -18.99 -22.00
C ILE A 2 17.59 -20.05 -20.95
N PRO A 3 18.20 -20.02 -19.75
CA PRO A 3 17.82 -20.95 -18.69
C PRO A 3 16.33 -20.76 -18.40
N SER A 4 15.57 -21.85 -18.43
CA SER A 4 14.13 -21.84 -18.14
C SER A 4 13.91 -21.26 -16.74
N LEU A 5 13.05 -20.25 -16.65
CA LEU A 5 12.57 -19.75 -15.36
C LEU A 5 11.90 -20.91 -14.61
N PRO A 6 12.19 -21.08 -13.31
CA PRO A 6 11.55 -22.13 -12.51
C PRO A 6 10.03 -21.94 -12.50
N GLU A 7 9.28 -23.04 -12.48
CA GLU A 7 7.83 -23.00 -12.42
C GLU A 7 7.37 -22.31 -11.11
N ILE A 8 6.31 -21.49 -11.21
CA ILE A 8 5.74 -20.65 -10.14
C ILE A 8 5.42 -21.44 -8.84
N ALA A 9 5.35 -22.77 -8.91
CA ALA A 9 5.18 -23.65 -7.76
C ALA A 9 6.41 -23.71 -6.82
N GLU A 10 7.63 -23.53 -7.35
CA GLU A 10 8.89 -23.87 -6.70
C GLU A 10 9.60 -22.72 -5.95
N ILE A 11 9.08 -21.49 -6.01
CA ILE A 11 9.61 -20.38 -5.21
C ILE A 11 9.05 -20.52 -3.79
N PRO A 12 9.84 -20.90 -2.77
CA PRO A 12 9.36 -20.91 -1.39
C PRO A 12 8.95 -19.49 -1.01
N ASP A 13 7.79 -19.33 -0.35
CA ASP A 13 7.42 -18.06 0.30
C ASP A 13 8.59 -17.74 1.27
N GLU A 14 9.45 -16.78 0.92
CA GLU A 14 10.73 -16.59 1.61
C GLU A 14 10.52 -16.44 3.13
N ALA A 15 11.37 -17.13 3.89
CA ALA A 15 11.22 -17.42 5.31
C ALA A 15 10.80 -16.20 6.18
N PRO A 16 10.08 -16.44 7.31
CA PRO A 16 9.73 -15.41 8.31
C PRO A 16 10.92 -14.58 8.88
N ALA A 17 12.15 -14.91 8.52
CA ALA A 17 13.39 -14.28 8.99
C ALA A 17 13.82 -13.01 8.22
N ARG A 18 13.08 -12.57 7.18
CA ARG A 18 13.42 -11.36 6.42
C ARG A 18 12.35 -10.28 6.52
N LEU A 19 11.96 -9.94 7.75
CA LEU A 19 11.14 -8.74 7.97
C LEU A 19 11.86 -7.53 7.36
N PRO A 20 11.17 -6.71 6.56
CA PRO A 20 11.76 -5.53 5.96
C PRO A 20 12.24 -4.57 7.05
N GLN A 21 13.33 -3.85 6.77
CA GLN A 21 13.82 -2.78 7.62
C GLN A 21 13.21 -1.46 7.15
N TRP A 22 12.25 -0.96 7.92
CA TRP A 22 11.64 0.35 7.72
C TRP A 22 12.22 1.39 8.66
N ARG A 23 12.14 2.67 8.25
CA ARG A 23 12.45 3.81 9.12
C ARG A 23 11.33 4.02 10.13
N ALA A 24 11.69 4.31 11.38
CA ALA A 24 10.74 4.42 12.49
C ALA A 24 10.27 5.87 12.76
N ASP A 25 11.02 6.89 12.35
CA ASP A 25 10.73 8.28 12.73
C ASP A 25 9.60 8.92 11.92
N GLY A 26 9.31 8.41 10.72
CA GLY A 26 8.33 9.01 9.80
C GLY A 26 8.73 10.37 9.25
N GLN A 27 10.00 10.77 9.38
CA GLN A 27 10.55 12.01 8.80
C GLN A 27 11.22 11.75 7.45
N VAL A 28 11.71 10.53 7.26
CA VAL A 28 12.27 10.05 6.00
C VAL A 28 11.57 8.75 5.63
N LEU A 29 11.05 8.67 4.41
CA LEU A 29 10.41 7.47 3.88
C LEU A 29 11.26 6.85 2.78
N GLN A 30 11.20 5.52 2.70
CA GLN A 30 11.79 4.74 1.60
C GLN A 30 10.76 4.70 0.47
N VAL A 31 10.93 5.58 -0.50
CA VAL A 31 10.01 5.77 -1.62
C VAL A 31 10.57 5.05 -2.85
N ASN A 32 9.77 4.15 -3.44
CA ASN A 32 10.11 3.49 -4.69
C ASN A 32 9.92 4.46 -5.87
N GLU A 33 8.75 5.08 -5.96
CA GLU A 33 8.42 6.10 -6.96
C GLU A 33 7.27 7.01 -6.51
N ILE A 34 7.22 8.23 -7.07
CA ILE A 34 6.06 9.12 -7.00
C ILE A 34 5.66 9.45 -8.43
N PHE A 35 4.40 9.21 -8.79
CA PHE A 35 3.91 9.45 -10.15
C PHE A 35 2.43 9.84 -10.18
N TYR A 36 2.04 10.55 -11.22
CA TYR A 36 0.66 10.93 -11.49
C TYR A 36 0.03 10.03 -12.54
N SER A 37 -1.15 9.50 -12.22
CA SER A 37 -1.91 8.64 -13.13
C SER A 37 -3.42 8.73 -12.82
N ILE A 38 -4.19 7.83 -13.41
CA ILE A 38 -5.59 7.59 -13.10
C ILE A 38 -5.68 6.32 -12.25
N GLU A 39 -6.54 6.33 -11.23
CA GLU A 39 -6.87 5.13 -10.46
C GLU A 39 -7.41 4.03 -11.38
N GLY A 40 -6.75 2.88 -11.35
CA GLY A 40 -7.00 1.76 -12.23
C GLY A 40 -7.91 0.70 -11.63
N GLU A 41 -8.06 0.70 -10.30
CA GLU A 41 -8.78 -0.36 -9.60
C GLU A 41 -9.78 0.16 -8.55
N GLY A 42 -10.73 -0.69 -8.21
CA GLY A 42 -11.61 -0.47 -7.06
C GLY A 42 -12.72 0.55 -7.24
N GLY A 43 -13.20 1.10 -6.12
CA GLY A 43 -14.34 2.03 -6.11
C GLY A 43 -14.04 3.41 -6.68
N ARG A 44 -12.75 3.74 -6.87
CA ARG A 44 -12.27 5.06 -7.30
C ARG A 44 -11.73 5.08 -8.73
N VAL A 45 -11.91 4.01 -9.51
CA VAL A 45 -11.48 3.91 -10.92
C VAL A 45 -11.85 5.18 -11.71
N GLY A 46 -10.90 5.69 -12.49
CA GLY A 46 -11.09 6.85 -13.34
C GLY A 46 -10.75 8.19 -12.68
N GLN A 47 -10.45 8.21 -11.38
CA GLN A 47 -10.06 9.45 -10.69
C GLN A 47 -8.56 9.75 -10.85
N PRO A 48 -8.18 11.00 -11.18
CA PRO A 48 -6.79 11.43 -11.13
C PRO A 48 -6.20 11.34 -9.73
N THR A 49 -5.05 10.68 -9.62
CA THR A 49 -4.40 10.36 -8.35
C THR A 49 -2.87 10.46 -8.52
N THR A 50 -2.22 11.10 -7.55
CA THR A 50 -0.77 11.01 -7.37
C THR A 50 -0.47 9.81 -6.48
N PHE A 51 0.27 8.85 -6.98
CA PHE A 51 0.69 7.67 -6.22
C PHE A 51 2.05 7.92 -5.58
N VAL A 52 2.12 7.73 -4.27
CA VAL A 52 3.36 7.62 -3.50
C VAL A 52 3.56 6.13 -3.24
N ARG A 53 4.33 5.47 -4.12
CA ARG A 53 4.66 4.06 -4.00
C ARG A 53 5.83 3.91 -3.06
N LEU A 54 5.58 3.34 -1.89
CA LEU A 54 6.60 3.07 -0.89
C LEU A 54 7.33 1.77 -1.22
N ALA A 55 8.49 1.59 -0.61
CA ALA A 55 9.29 0.39 -0.75
C ALA A 55 9.12 -0.55 0.43
N LYS A 56 9.52 -1.80 0.18
CA LYS A 56 9.55 -2.94 1.09
C LYS A 56 8.17 -3.43 1.54
N CYS A 57 7.98 -4.74 1.43
CA CYS A 57 6.77 -5.43 1.85
C CYS A 57 7.14 -6.53 2.85
N ASN A 58 6.26 -6.77 3.82
CA ASN A 58 6.36 -7.93 4.70
C ASN A 58 5.92 -9.24 4.02
N LEU A 59 5.37 -9.16 2.82
CA LEU A 59 4.96 -10.30 1.99
C LEU A 59 5.75 -10.33 0.68
N ARG A 60 6.01 -11.53 0.16
CA ARG A 60 6.49 -11.76 -1.22
C ARG A 60 5.49 -12.62 -1.97
N CYS A 61 4.36 -12.02 -2.33
CA CYS A 61 3.29 -12.74 -3.01
C CYS A 61 3.77 -13.23 -4.40
N ARG A 62 3.50 -14.50 -4.74
CA ARG A 62 3.92 -15.09 -6.02
C ARG A 62 3.34 -14.41 -7.26
N PHE A 63 2.20 -13.74 -7.09
CA PHE A 63 1.49 -13.00 -8.14
C PHE A 63 1.79 -11.49 -8.07
N CYS A 64 2.77 -11.06 -7.29
CA CYS A 64 3.14 -9.66 -7.21
C CYS A 64 3.83 -9.24 -8.51
N ASP A 65 3.31 -8.18 -9.11
CA ASP A 65 3.78 -7.55 -10.35
C ASP A 65 4.68 -6.33 -10.10
N THR A 66 4.81 -5.92 -8.83
CA THR A 66 5.47 -4.68 -8.43
C THR A 66 6.85 -4.96 -7.87
N GLU A 67 7.87 -4.25 -8.37
CA GLU A 67 9.19 -4.19 -7.74
C GLU A 67 9.13 -3.23 -6.55
N PHE A 68 9.60 -3.66 -5.38
CA PHE A 68 9.53 -2.87 -4.15
C PHE A 68 10.82 -2.93 -3.32
N ASP A 69 11.91 -3.45 -3.86
CA ASP A 69 13.20 -3.52 -3.16
C ASP A 69 14.07 -2.29 -3.41
N SER A 70 13.92 -1.63 -4.56
CA SER A 70 14.61 -0.39 -4.91
C SER A 70 13.90 0.82 -4.30
N PHE A 71 14.66 1.80 -3.80
CA PHE A 71 14.08 3.03 -3.23
C PHE A 71 15.09 4.17 -3.17
N THR A 72 14.54 5.38 -3.04
CA THR A 72 15.25 6.57 -2.58
C THR A 72 14.70 6.96 -1.21
N GLU A 73 15.58 7.42 -0.33
CA GLU A 73 15.16 8.03 0.93
C GLU A 73 14.73 9.47 0.66
N MET A 74 13.47 9.78 0.96
CA MET A 74 12.90 11.11 0.75
C MET A 74 12.41 11.65 2.08
N ASP A 75 12.81 12.89 2.39
CA ASP A 75 12.21 13.64 3.48
C ASP A 75 10.80 14.13 3.10
N LEU A 76 10.07 14.62 4.10
CA LEU A 76 8.69 15.05 3.91
C LEU A 76 8.57 16.24 2.94
N ASP A 77 9.53 17.17 2.95
CA ASP A 77 9.51 18.33 2.05
C ASP A 77 9.67 17.91 0.59
N THR A 78 10.56 16.95 0.33
CA THR A 78 10.76 16.36 -0.99
C THR A 78 9.48 15.68 -1.47
N ILE A 79 8.84 14.87 -0.62
CA ILE A 79 7.59 14.18 -0.97
C ILE A 79 6.49 15.20 -1.30
N LEU A 80 6.28 16.23 -0.46
CA LEU A 80 5.28 17.26 -0.72
C LEU A 80 5.57 18.04 -2.01
N THR A 81 6.85 18.31 -2.28
CA THR A 81 7.27 19.01 -3.50
C THR A 81 6.96 18.18 -4.74
N GLU A 82 7.29 16.88 -4.75
CA GLU A 82 7.01 16.00 -5.88
C GLU A 82 5.51 15.80 -6.08
N VAL A 83 4.74 15.58 -4.99
CA VAL A 83 3.28 15.50 -5.07
C VAL A 83 2.67 16.79 -5.63
N GLY A 84 3.17 17.95 -5.19
CA GLY A 84 2.73 19.27 -5.62
C GLY A 84 2.99 19.63 -7.09
N ARG A 85 3.76 18.81 -7.81
CA ARG A 85 3.95 18.96 -9.27
C ARG A 85 2.75 18.47 -10.08
N HIS A 86 1.79 17.83 -9.43
CA HIS A 86 0.67 17.18 -10.07
C HIS A 86 -0.65 17.85 -9.68
N SER A 87 -1.65 17.77 -10.57
CA SER A 87 -2.96 18.41 -10.37
C SER A 87 -4.01 17.50 -9.74
N ALA A 88 -3.64 16.28 -9.32
CA ALA A 88 -4.56 15.38 -8.63
C ALA A 88 -4.96 15.95 -7.27
N ALA A 89 -6.25 15.92 -6.96
CA ALA A 89 -6.72 16.19 -5.60
C ALA A 89 -6.42 15.02 -4.64
N TRP A 90 -6.18 13.83 -5.18
CA TRP A 90 -5.96 12.61 -4.42
C TRP A 90 -4.50 12.19 -4.39
N VAL A 91 -4.07 11.72 -3.22
CA VAL A 91 -2.79 11.04 -3.03
C VAL A 91 -3.01 9.62 -2.51
N CYS A 92 -2.44 8.64 -3.20
CA CYS A 92 -2.42 7.25 -2.77
C CYS A 92 -1.12 6.94 -2.04
N PHE A 93 -1.19 6.43 -0.82
CA PHE A 93 -0.11 5.63 -0.28
C PHE A 93 -0.30 4.17 -0.70
N THR A 94 0.67 3.61 -1.41
CA THR A 94 0.66 2.22 -1.86
C THR A 94 2.10 1.69 -1.81
N GLY A 95 2.36 0.51 -2.36
CA GLY A 95 3.71 0.07 -2.68
C GLY A 95 4.50 -0.46 -1.49
N GLY A 96 5.23 -1.54 -1.76
CA GLY A 96 5.56 -2.46 -0.69
C GLY A 96 4.31 -2.75 0.14
N GLU A 97 4.44 -2.72 1.46
CA GLU A 97 3.31 -2.55 2.37
C GLU A 97 3.39 -1.16 3.01
N PRO A 98 2.47 -0.22 2.70
CA PRO A 98 2.59 1.16 3.16
C PRO A 98 2.47 1.31 4.67
N LEU A 99 1.69 0.45 5.35
CA LEU A 99 1.59 0.44 6.81
C LEU A 99 2.88 -0.04 7.52
N GLY A 100 3.89 -0.47 6.76
CA GLY A 100 5.22 -0.75 7.27
C GLY A 100 6.02 0.50 7.64
N GLN A 101 5.68 1.65 7.08
CA GLN A 101 6.36 2.93 7.36
C GLN A 101 5.45 3.87 8.17
N HIS A 102 6.04 4.77 8.96
CA HIS A 102 5.29 5.70 9.80
C HIS A 102 4.75 6.88 8.96
N LEU A 103 3.51 6.76 8.47
CA LEU A 103 2.92 7.70 7.52
C LEU A 103 2.25 8.94 8.13
N GLU A 104 1.97 8.94 9.44
CA GLU A 104 1.20 10.02 10.07
C GLU A 104 1.77 11.43 9.79
N PRO A 105 3.09 11.67 9.89
CA PRO A 105 3.64 13.00 9.63
C PRO A 105 3.41 13.48 8.19
N VAL A 106 3.63 12.62 7.19
CA VAL A 106 3.44 12.99 5.77
C VAL A 106 1.95 13.13 5.42
N ALA A 107 1.10 12.25 5.96
CA ALA A 107 -0.33 12.29 5.75
C ALA A 107 -0.93 13.59 6.30
N ARG A 108 -0.52 14.01 7.49
CA ARG A 108 -0.96 15.28 8.07
C ARG A 108 -0.58 16.47 7.20
N ARG A 109 0.68 16.53 6.75
CA ARG A 109 1.15 17.62 5.88
C ARG A 109 0.44 17.69 4.54
N LEU A 110 0.13 16.54 3.94
CA LEU A 110 -0.64 16.49 2.69
C LEU A 110 -2.10 16.91 2.90
N GLN A 111 -2.73 16.48 4.01
CA GLN A 111 -4.07 16.93 4.37
C GLN A 111 -4.10 18.45 4.60
N ASP A 112 -3.14 19.00 5.35
CA ASP A 112 -3.00 20.44 5.60
C ASP A 112 -2.80 21.24 4.29
N ALA A 113 -2.19 20.61 3.28
CA ALA A 113 -2.04 21.16 1.93
C ALA A 113 -3.29 21.00 1.05
N GLY A 114 -4.37 20.41 1.56
CA GLY A 114 -5.66 20.27 0.88
C GLY A 114 -5.82 19.00 0.03
N TYR A 115 -4.90 18.03 0.13
CA TYR A 115 -5.05 16.75 -0.55
C TYR A 115 -6.01 15.82 0.18
N ARG A 116 -6.73 15.03 -0.59
CA ARG A 116 -7.52 13.88 -0.12
C ARG A 116 -6.64 12.64 -0.15
N LEU A 117 -6.73 11.81 0.87
CA LEU A 117 -5.81 10.68 1.04
C LEU A 117 -6.52 9.34 0.96
N HIS A 118 -5.91 8.40 0.24
CA HIS A 118 -6.29 6.99 0.30
C HIS A 118 -5.07 6.08 0.46
N ILE A 119 -5.30 4.87 0.94
CA ILE A 119 -4.26 3.88 1.15
C ILE A 119 -4.67 2.53 0.56
N GLU A 120 -3.69 1.83 -0.01
CA GLU A 120 -3.81 0.45 -0.45
C GLU A 120 -2.88 -0.46 0.36
N THR A 121 -3.45 -1.31 1.20
CA THR A 121 -2.70 -2.18 2.12
C THR A 121 -3.09 -3.64 1.94
N ASN A 122 -2.17 -4.56 2.27
CA ASN A 122 -2.44 -5.99 2.34
C ASN A 122 -3.23 -6.40 3.60
N GLY A 123 -3.40 -5.49 4.57
CA GLY A 123 -4.19 -5.70 5.79
C GLY A 123 -3.51 -6.50 6.90
N THR A 124 -2.21 -6.80 6.78
CA THR A 124 -1.48 -7.66 7.73
C THR A 124 -0.68 -6.90 8.80
N LEU A 125 -0.65 -5.57 8.75
CA LEU A 125 0.01 -4.70 9.73
C LEU A 125 -1.00 -3.78 10.40
N SER A 126 -0.75 -3.44 11.67
CA SER A 126 -1.65 -2.59 12.43
C SER A 126 -1.53 -1.15 11.96
N PRO A 127 -2.63 -0.52 11.54
CA PRO A 127 -2.60 0.89 11.20
C PRO A 127 -2.37 1.72 12.46
N ASP A 128 -1.66 2.83 12.31
CA ASP A 128 -1.63 3.87 13.33
C ASP A 128 -3.05 4.46 13.47
N PRO A 129 -3.66 4.42 14.66
CA PRO A 129 -4.94 5.08 14.96
C PRO A 129 -5.15 6.47 14.37
N ARG A 130 -4.10 7.29 14.33
CA ARG A 130 -4.17 8.69 13.87
C ARG A 130 -4.41 8.79 12.36
N LEU A 131 -4.05 7.76 11.59
CA LEU A 131 -4.30 7.75 10.15
C LEU A 131 -5.80 7.70 9.82
N PHE A 132 -6.65 7.21 10.73
CA PHE A 132 -8.10 7.21 10.51
C PHE A 132 -8.72 8.60 10.57
N ASP A 133 -8.03 9.61 11.07
CA ASP A 133 -8.50 11.01 11.00
C ASP A 133 -7.98 11.73 9.74
N LEU A 134 -7.01 11.11 9.04
CA LEU A 134 -6.27 11.71 7.92
C LEU A 134 -6.64 11.08 6.57
N ILE A 135 -6.85 9.77 6.55
CA ILE A 135 -7.08 8.99 5.34
C ILE A 135 -8.58 8.80 5.14
N GLU A 136 -9.09 9.20 3.97
CA GLU A 136 -10.51 9.15 3.63
C GLU A 136 -10.95 7.79 3.07
N HIS A 137 -10.09 7.13 2.28
CA HIS A 137 -10.43 5.88 1.61
C HIS A 137 -9.43 4.78 1.93
N TRP A 138 -9.91 3.69 2.51
CA TRP A 138 -9.10 2.55 2.92
C TRP A 138 -9.40 1.35 2.02
N THR A 139 -8.50 1.06 1.09
CA THR A 139 -8.55 -0.16 0.29
C THR A 139 -7.69 -1.21 0.96
N VAL A 140 -8.33 -2.23 1.52
CA VAL A 140 -7.64 -3.42 2.03
C VAL A 140 -7.77 -4.50 0.98
N SER A 141 -6.63 -5.05 0.57
CA SER A 141 -6.58 -6.15 -0.40
C SER A 141 -5.99 -7.39 0.27
N PRO A 142 -6.84 -8.18 0.97
CA PRO A 142 -6.37 -9.37 1.67
C PRO A 142 -5.68 -10.32 0.70
N LYS A 143 -4.52 -10.83 1.12
CA LYS A 143 -3.76 -11.81 0.35
C LYS A 143 -4.04 -13.21 0.89
N ARG A 144 -2.99 -13.95 1.26
CA ARG A 144 -3.12 -15.29 1.85
C ARG A 144 -3.45 -15.24 3.36
N TYR A 145 -3.15 -14.14 4.02
CA TYR A 145 -3.33 -13.95 5.45
C TYR A 145 -4.61 -13.17 5.73
N PRO A 146 -5.29 -13.43 6.86
CA PRO A 146 -6.46 -12.66 7.26
C PRO A 146 -6.08 -11.21 7.55
N VAL A 147 -7.05 -10.31 7.38
CA VAL A 147 -6.91 -8.93 7.86
C VAL A 147 -6.80 -8.96 9.37
N ILE A 148 -5.82 -8.25 9.91
CA ILE A 148 -5.63 -8.20 11.36
C ILE A 148 -6.64 -7.24 12.01
N GLU A 149 -6.82 -7.38 13.32
CA GLU A 149 -7.61 -6.41 14.11
C GLU A 149 -6.95 -5.02 14.14
N GLY A 150 -7.74 -3.99 14.44
CA GLY A 150 -7.25 -2.61 14.63
C GLY A 150 -7.62 -1.63 13.50
N PHE A 151 -8.15 -2.14 12.38
CA PHE A 151 -8.81 -1.30 11.40
C PHE A 151 -10.11 -0.75 11.98
N ARG A 152 -10.23 0.59 12.07
CA ARG A 152 -11.47 1.26 12.49
C ARG A 152 -12.42 1.54 11.33
N ARG A 153 -11.91 1.41 10.10
CA ARG A 153 -12.61 1.70 8.86
C ARG A 153 -11.90 0.98 7.73
N ILE A 154 -12.68 0.31 6.89
CA ILE A 154 -12.26 -0.22 5.60
C ILE A 154 -13.31 0.23 4.60
N THR A 155 -12.94 1.13 3.69
CA THR A 155 -13.87 1.65 2.69
C THR A 155 -14.11 0.63 1.57
N GLU A 156 -13.11 -0.19 1.30
CA GLU A 156 -13.13 -1.14 0.19
C GLU A 156 -12.30 -2.38 0.51
N LEU A 157 -12.91 -3.55 0.32
CA LEU A 157 -12.21 -4.84 0.26
C LEU A 157 -11.99 -5.22 -1.21
N LYS A 158 -10.72 -5.29 -1.62
CA LYS A 158 -10.34 -5.62 -3.01
C LYS A 158 -9.64 -6.98 -3.07
N TYR A 159 -10.38 -8.05 -3.32
CA TYR A 159 -9.82 -9.39 -3.42
C TYR A 159 -9.22 -9.67 -4.81
N VAL A 160 -7.98 -10.12 -4.85
CA VAL A 160 -7.37 -10.67 -6.07
C VAL A 160 -7.83 -12.12 -6.21
N VAL A 161 -8.63 -12.41 -7.24
CA VAL A 161 -9.20 -13.73 -7.48
C VAL A 161 -8.44 -14.44 -8.60
N GLY A 162 -8.02 -15.67 -8.33
CA GLY A 162 -7.40 -16.57 -9.31
C GLY A 162 -7.94 -17.99 -9.16
N LYS A 163 -7.37 -18.96 -9.88
CA LYS A 163 -7.84 -20.36 -9.89
C LYS A 163 -7.86 -21.03 -8.51
N SER A 164 -7.01 -20.59 -7.58
CA SER A 164 -6.90 -21.11 -6.22
C SER A 164 -7.70 -20.30 -5.18
N PHE A 165 -8.49 -19.31 -5.63
CA PHE A 165 -9.33 -18.51 -4.75
C PHE A 165 -10.46 -19.35 -4.13
N ARG A 166 -10.89 -18.92 -2.95
CA ARG A 166 -11.79 -19.63 -2.04
C ARG A 166 -12.75 -18.61 -1.46
N GLU A 167 -14.01 -18.65 -1.90
CA GLU A 167 -15.05 -17.68 -1.49
C GLU A 167 -15.30 -17.68 0.03
N ASP A 168 -15.09 -18.82 0.69
CA ASP A 168 -15.17 -18.97 2.14
C ASP A 168 -14.10 -18.18 2.93
N ARG A 169 -13.22 -17.46 2.24
CA ARG A 169 -12.22 -16.55 2.83
C ARG A 169 -12.57 -15.07 2.69
N VAL A 170 -13.69 -14.75 2.04
CA VAL A 170 -14.17 -13.36 1.95
C VAL A 170 -14.71 -12.96 3.32
N GLN A 171 -14.29 -11.79 3.79
CA GLN A 171 -14.63 -11.22 5.09
C GLN A 171 -15.42 -9.92 4.87
N GLU A 172 -16.56 -10.01 4.20
CA GLU A 172 -17.36 -8.85 3.75
C GLU A 172 -17.73 -7.92 4.93
N GLU A 173 -17.95 -8.50 6.11
CA GLU A 173 -18.29 -7.80 7.35
C GLU A 173 -17.26 -6.74 7.78
N LEU A 174 -16.01 -6.84 7.30
CA LEU A 174 -14.97 -5.87 7.64
C LEU A 174 -15.15 -4.51 6.93
N ALA A 175 -15.88 -4.47 5.81
CA ALA A 175 -16.17 -3.24 5.08
C ALA A 175 -17.47 -2.54 5.55
N GLU A 176 -18.15 -3.08 6.55
CA GLU A 176 -19.40 -2.53 7.11
C GLU A 176 -19.17 -1.64 8.35
N GLN A 177 -17.91 -1.39 8.71
CA GLN A 177 -17.47 -0.68 9.92
C GLN A 177 -17.34 0.83 9.75
#